data_AF-A0A1H1B692-F1
#
_entry.id   AF-A0A1H1B692-F1
#
_cell.length_a   1.000
_cell.length_b   1.000
_cell.length_c   1.000
_cell.angle_alpha   90.00
_cell.angle_beta   90.00
_cell.angle_gamma   90.00
#
_symmetry.space_group_name_H-M   'P 1'
#
loop_
_entity.id
_entity.type
_entity.pdbx_description
1 polymer ?
#
loop_
_entity_poly.entity_id
_entity_poly.type
_entity_poly.pdbx_seq_one_letter_code
_entity_poly.pdbx_strand_id
1 'polypeptide(L)'
;MCSLPVTPSEERFAIEGQVVTSFSGVVARLAAAHPSLAVVDVERVVLREWDAFSGSRPIVVPIGVEEGATEMLEIEASAEVDG
;
A
#
# COMPACT_ATOMS: atom_id res chain seq x y z
N MET A 1 0.21 27.95 10.96
CA MET A 1 0.65 26.91 11.91
C MET A 1 1.94 26.34 11.35
N CYS A 2 3.07 26.54 12.02
CA CYS A 2 4.34 25.97 11.56
C CYS A 2 4.36 24.49 11.93
N SER A 3 4.38 23.60 10.93
CA SER A 3 4.57 22.17 11.17
C SER A 3 5.89 21.95 11.89
N LEU A 4 5.85 21.17 12.97
CA LEU A 4 7.05 20.76 13.70
C LEU A 4 7.97 19.95 12.77
N PRO A 5 9.30 20.05 12.94
CA PRO A 5 10.23 19.23 12.17
C PRO A 5 9.98 17.76 12.47
N VAL A 6 9.70 16.97 11.43
CA VAL A 6 9.61 15.52 11.56
C VAL A 6 11.02 14.97 11.60
N THR A 7 11.44 14.42 12.76
CA THR A 7 12.75 13.80 12.89
C THR A 7 12.77 12.45 12.14
N PRO A 8 13.76 12.18 11.28
CA PRO A 8 13.88 10.90 10.60
C PRO A 8 14.10 9.76 11.61
N SER A 9 13.18 8.80 11.68
CA SER A 9 13.44 7.49 12.30
C SER A 9 13.93 6.53 11.22
N GLU A 10 15.12 5.95 11.38
CA GLU A 10 15.69 4.93 10.48
C GLU A 10 15.15 3.52 10.74
N GLU A 11 14.11 3.39 11.55
CA GLU A 11 13.57 2.08 11.90
C GLU A 11 13.01 1.35 10.66
N ARG A 12 13.63 0.22 10.38
CA ARG A 12 13.18 -0.79 9.42
C ARG A 12 12.66 -1.98 10.21
N PHE A 13 11.52 -2.49 9.79
CA PHE A 13 10.84 -3.63 10.39
C PHE A 13 10.79 -4.77 9.37
N ALA A 14 10.63 -6.00 9.84
CA ALA A 14 10.36 -7.15 8.99
C ALA A 14 8.96 -7.71 9.33
N ILE A 15 8.07 -7.80 8.35
CA ILE A 15 6.74 -8.44 8.47
C ILE A 15 6.70 -9.55 7.43
N GLU A 16 6.52 -10.81 7.86
CA GLU A 16 6.50 -11.98 6.97
C GLU A 16 7.69 -12.05 5.98
N GLY A 17 8.87 -11.61 6.44
CA GLY A 17 10.10 -11.57 5.63
C GLY A 17 10.25 -10.34 4.73
N GLN A 18 9.23 -9.48 4.62
CA GLN A 18 9.30 -8.23 3.88
C GLN A 18 9.86 -7.11 4.76
N VAL A 19 10.90 -6.43 4.29
CA VAL A 19 11.46 -5.26 4.98
C VAL A 19 10.59 -4.04 4.68
N VAL A 20 10.03 -3.44 5.72
CA VAL A 20 9.16 -2.28 5.66
C VAL A 20 9.71 -1.16 6.54
N THR A 21 9.25 0.05 6.34
CA THR A 21 9.57 1.20 7.19
C THR A 21 8.31 2.03 7.40
N SER A 22 8.29 2.87 8.42
CA SER A 22 7.11 3.69 8.71
C SER A 22 6.91 4.75 7.63
N PHE A 23 5.64 4.99 7.29
CA PHE A 23 5.25 6.07 6.38
C PHE A 23 5.79 7.43 6.85
N SER A 24 5.64 7.74 8.14
CA SER A 24 6.16 8.97 8.74
C SER A 24 7.69 9.07 8.63
N GLY A 25 8.41 7.97 8.77
CA GLY A 25 9.86 7.92 8.56
C GLY A 25 10.27 8.21 7.12
N VAL A 26 9.51 7.71 6.13
CA VAL A 26 9.73 8.02 4.71
C VAL A 26 9.50 9.50 4.43
N VAL A 27 8.37 10.06 4.89
CA VAL A 27 8.03 11.47 4.70
C VAL A 27 9.09 12.38 5.32
N ALA A 28 9.55 12.07 6.55
CA ALA A 28 10.60 12.83 7.24
C ALA A 28 11.88 12.93 6.42
N ARG A 29 12.36 11.78 5.90
CA ARG A 29 13.59 11.71 5.10
C ARG A 29 13.46 12.48 3.79
N LEU A 30 12.35 12.34 3.09
CA LEU A 30 12.12 13.02 1.82
C LEU A 30 11.96 14.54 2.03
N ALA A 31 11.27 14.98 3.08
CA ALA A 31 11.18 16.40 3.41
C ALA A 31 12.55 17.01 3.77
N ALA A 32 13.40 16.27 4.48
CA ALA A 32 14.76 16.71 4.78
C ALA A 32 15.64 16.79 3.52
N ALA A 33 15.48 15.88 2.57
CA ALA A 33 16.22 15.86 1.30
C ALA A 33 15.74 16.94 0.30
N HIS A 34 14.49 17.40 0.44
CA HIS A 34 13.88 18.39 -0.44
C HIS A 34 13.32 19.59 0.37
N PRO A 35 14.20 20.40 0.99
CA PRO A 35 13.78 21.45 1.94
C PRO A 35 12.98 22.60 1.31
N SER A 36 12.98 22.71 -0.03
CA SER A 36 12.18 23.69 -0.78
C SER A 36 10.73 23.26 -0.99
N LEU A 37 10.38 22.00 -0.73
CA LEU A 37 9.01 21.48 -0.84
C LEU A 37 8.30 21.54 0.52
N ALA A 38 6.99 21.80 0.49
CA ALA A 38 6.18 21.65 1.70
C ALA A 38 6.02 20.17 2.04
N VAL A 39 6.03 19.84 3.34
CA VAL A 39 5.87 18.45 3.82
C VAL A 39 4.59 17.81 3.28
N VAL A 40 3.50 18.57 3.17
CA VAL A 40 2.22 18.09 2.61
C VAL A 40 2.33 17.65 1.14
N ASP A 41 3.22 18.26 0.36
CA ASP A 41 3.43 17.89 -1.03
C ASP A 41 4.24 16.59 -1.11
N VAL A 42 5.21 16.41 -0.20
CA VAL A 42 5.96 15.16 -0.04
C VAL A 42 5.02 14.02 0.36
N GLU A 43 4.15 14.22 1.35
CA GLU A 43 3.15 13.23 1.76
C GLU A 43 2.22 12.82 0.61
N ARG A 44 1.74 13.80 -0.16
CA ARG A 44 0.88 13.55 -1.33
C ARG A 44 1.57 12.66 -2.37
N VAL A 45 2.85 12.91 -2.63
CA VAL A 45 3.64 12.07 -3.54
C VAL A 45 3.76 10.66 -2.97
N VAL A 46 4.17 10.50 -1.70
CA VAL A 46 4.33 9.16 -1.10
C VAL A 46 3.03 8.36 -1.13
N LEU A 47 1.88 8.99 -0.87
CA LEU A 47 0.57 8.32 -0.95
C LEU A 47 0.18 7.93 -2.37
N ARG A 48 0.43 8.80 -3.35
CA ARG A 48 0.19 8.48 -4.77
C ARG A 48 1.06 7.32 -5.24
N GLU A 49 2.34 7.34 -4.86
CA GLU A 49 3.26 6.25 -5.20
C GLU A 49 2.88 4.96 -4.45
N TRP A 50 2.38 5.05 -3.21
CA TRP A 50 1.85 3.89 -2.48
C TRP A 50 0.60 3.31 -3.14
N ASP A 51 -0.36 4.13 -3.57
CA ASP A 51 -1.55 3.66 -4.27
C ASP A 51 -1.19 3.02 -5.62
N ALA A 52 -0.24 3.61 -6.35
CA ALA A 52 0.30 3.01 -7.57
C ALA A 52 1.07 1.69 -7.31
N PHE A 53 1.80 1.60 -6.20
CA PHE A 53 2.58 0.42 -5.82
C PHE A 53 1.71 -0.73 -5.28
N SER A 54 0.74 -0.39 -4.42
CA SER A 54 -0.22 -1.36 -3.84
C SER A 54 -1.39 -1.68 -4.77
N GLY A 55 -1.60 -0.84 -5.79
CA GLY A 55 -2.55 -1.04 -6.87
C GLY A 55 -4.01 -1.06 -6.46
N SER A 56 -4.42 -0.60 -5.27
CA SER A 56 -5.82 -0.62 -4.77
C SER A 56 -6.66 -1.75 -5.39
N ARG A 57 -6.20 -2.95 -5.12
CA ARG A 57 -6.71 -4.30 -5.35
C ARG A 57 -5.80 -5.13 -4.45
N PRO A 58 -6.27 -6.26 -3.91
CA PRO A 58 -5.55 -6.96 -2.85
C PRO A 58 -4.19 -7.48 -3.36
N ILE A 59 -3.12 -7.20 -2.61
CA ILE A 59 -1.78 -7.72 -2.90
C ILE A 59 -1.65 -9.18 -2.45
N VAL A 60 -2.27 -9.53 -1.33
CA VAL A 60 -2.29 -10.91 -0.82
C VAL A 60 -3.72 -11.42 -0.86
N VAL A 61 -3.88 -12.57 -1.52
CA VAL A 61 -5.15 -13.30 -1.61
C VAL A 61 -4.88 -14.71 -1.05
N PRO A 62 -5.48 -15.09 0.09
CA PRO A 62 -5.31 -16.43 0.66
C PRO A 62 -5.78 -17.54 -0.29
N ILE A 63 -5.16 -18.72 -0.27
CA ILE A 63 -5.54 -19.86 -1.15
C ILE A 63 -7.03 -20.23 -1.03
N GLY A 64 -7.60 -20.18 0.18
CA GLY A 64 -9.04 -20.41 0.34
C GLY A 64 -9.93 -19.37 -0.37
N VAL A 65 -9.41 -18.16 -0.62
CA VAL A 65 -10.10 -17.13 -1.42
C VAL A 65 -10.02 -17.45 -2.91
N GLU A 66 -8.92 -18.05 -3.38
CA GLU A 66 -8.80 -18.57 -4.74
C GLU A 66 -9.73 -19.78 -4.98
N GLU A 67 -9.75 -20.73 -4.04
CA GLU A 67 -10.61 -21.93 -4.11
C GLU A 67 -12.10 -21.54 -4.15
N GLY A 68 -12.54 -20.66 -3.24
CA GLY A 68 -13.92 -20.16 -3.25
C GLY A 68 -14.26 -19.32 -4.48
N ALA A 69 -13.30 -18.58 -5.06
CA ALA A 69 -13.50 -17.87 -6.32
C ALA A 69 -13.71 -18.85 -7.49
N THR A 70 -13.08 -20.01 -7.45
CA THR A 70 -13.19 -21.06 -8.49
C THR A 70 -14.58 -21.70 -8.47
N GLU A 71 -15.07 -22.15 -7.30
CA GLU A 71 -16.38 -22.79 -7.17
C GLU A 71 -17.53 -21.88 -7.66
N MET A 72 -17.46 -20.59 -7.34
CA MET A 72 -18.50 -19.62 -7.74
C MET A 72 -18.56 -19.44 -9.26
N LEU A 73 -17.41 -19.38 -9.93
CA LEU A 73 -17.35 -19.28 -11.39
C LEU A 73 -17.91 -20.54 -12.07
N GLU A 74 -17.73 -21.71 -11.47
CA GLU A 74 -18.28 -22.97 -11.98
C GLU A 74 -19.81 -23.05 -11.82
N ILE A 75 -20.37 -22.56 -10.70
CA ILE A 75 -21.81 -22.47 -10.48
C ILE A 75 -22.46 -21.51 -11.49
N GLU A 76 -21.86 -20.33 -11.69
CA GLU A 76 -22.35 -19.34 -12.66
C GLU A 76 -22.31 -19.88 -14.09
N ALA A 77 -21.20 -20.50 -14.48
CA ALA A 77 -21.07 -21.14 -15.80
C ALA A 77 -22.09 -22.28 -16.01
N SER A 78 -22.45 -23.01 -14.95
CA SER A 78 -23.45 -24.07 -15.01
C SER A 78 -24.89 -23.52 -15.11
N ALA A 79 -25.18 -22.41 -14.45
CA ALA A 79 -26.49 -21.76 -14.48
C ALA A 79 -26.82 -21.11 -15.83
N GLU A 80 -25.81 -20.68 -16.60
CA GLU A 80 -26.00 -20.16 -17.96
C GLU A 80 -26.32 -21.25 -19.00
N VAL A 81 -26.06 -22.53 -18.69
CA VAL A 81 -26.29 -23.67 -19.62
C VAL A 81 -27.72 -24.22 -19.50
N ASP A 82 -28.39 -24.01 -18.37
CA ASP A 82 -29.73 -24.52 -18.08
C ASP A 82 -30.86 -23.48 -18.27
N GLY A 83 -30.55 -22.28 -18.81
CA GLY A 83 -31.50 -21.20 -19.09
C GLY A 83 -31.68 -20.90 -20.58
#